data_AF-W2QA63-F1
#
_entry.id   AF-W2QA63-F1
#
_cell.length_a   1.000
_cell.length_b   1.000
_cell.length_c   1.000
_cell.angle_alpha   90.00
_cell.angle_beta   90.00
_cell.angle_gamma   90.00
#
_symmetry.space_group_name_H-M   'P 1'
#
loop_
_entity.id
_entity.type
_entity.pdbx_description
1 polymer ?
#
loop_
_entity_poly.entity_id
_entity_poly.type
_entity_poly.pdbx_seq_one_letter_code
_entity_poly.pdbx_strand_id
1 'polypeptide(L)'
;MSALHESLRLTNINLSTNSICSIGPGDFFRWIGIRLTMALEPRRGPTRVYWDTQEKEGYVNTAANYASRFQMSRHCFEQILYALAFSDSSQTDDPWKPIRPLINGFNE
;
A
#
# COMPACT_ATOMS: atom_id res chain seq x y z
N MET A 1 -15.95 5.06 -9.20
CA MET A 1 -15.84 4.18 -8.00
C MET A 1 -15.48 2.71 -8.30
N SER A 2 -15.38 2.27 -9.57
CA SER A 2 -15.12 0.86 -9.92
C SER A 2 -13.64 0.45 -9.80
N ALA A 3 -12.69 1.33 -10.16
CA ALA A 3 -11.27 0.98 -10.26
C ALA A 3 -10.63 0.56 -8.92
N LEU A 4 -10.97 1.22 -7.80
CA LEU A 4 -10.43 0.86 -6.48
C LEU A 4 -10.97 -0.48 -5.96
N HIS A 5 -12.26 -0.75 -6.19
CA HIS A 5 -12.86 -2.04 -5.83
C HIS A 5 -12.25 -3.18 -6.64
N GLU A 6 -12.02 -2.94 -7.93
CA GLU A 6 -11.37 -3.91 -8.81
C GLU A 6 -9.91 -4.13 -8.42
N SER A 7 -9.18 -3.06 -8.06
CA SER A 7 -7.81 -3.15 -7.57
C SER A 7 -7.74 -3.98 -6.29
N LEU A 8 -8.67 -3.78 -5.35
CA LEU A 8 -8.78 -4.59 -4.14
C LEU A 8 -9.03 -6.06 -4.47
N ARG A 9 -9.96 -6.34 -5.39
CA ARG A 9 -10.29 -7.70 -5.83
C ARG A 9 -9.06 -8.40 -6.42
N LEU A 10 -8.36 -7.75 -7.35
CA LEU A 10 -7.15 -8.28 -7.99
C LEU A 10 -6.00 -8.45 -7.00
N THR A 11 -5.82 -7.49 -6.10
CA THR A 11 -4.81 -7.58 -5.02
C THR A 11 -5.09 -8.79 -4.12
N ASN A 12 -6.35 -9.06 -3.78
CA ASN A 12 -6.73 -10.22 -2.99
C ASN A 12 -6.49 -11.56 -3.72
N ILE A 13 -6.58 -11.59 -5.05
CA ILE A 13 -6.20 -12.77 -5.85
C ILE A 13 -4.68 -13.02 -5.77
N ASN A 14 -3.88 -11.95 -5.83
CA ASN A 14 -2.42 -12.07 -5.70
C ASN A 14 -2.00 -12.47 -4.29
N LEU A 15 -2.66 -11.95 -3.25
CA LEU A 15 -2.43 -12.35 -1.87
C LEU A 15 -2.74 -13.85 -1.68
N SER A 16 -3.89 -14.32 -2.17
CA SER A 16 -4.26 -15.73 -2.04
C SER A 16 -3.34 -16.68 -2.80
N THR A 17 -2.84 -16.26 -3.97
CA THR A 17 -1.84 -17.02 -4.76
C THR A 17 -0.54 -17.23 -3.96
N ASN A 18 -0.18 -16.30 -3.07
CA ASN A 18 0.98 -16.39 -2.19
C ASN A 18 0.64 -16.96 -0.79
N SER A 19 -0.54 -17.56 -0.61
CA SER A 19 -1.03 -18.06 0.69
C SER A 19 -1.10 -16.98 1.78
N ILE A 20 -1.35 -15.73 1.39
CA ILE A 20 -1.52 -14.59 2.29
C ILE A 20 -3.02 -14.30 2.44
N CYS A 21 -3.46 -13.96 3.66
CA CYS A 21 -4.85 -13.60 3.93
C CYS A 21 -5.31 -12.40 3.08
N SER A 22 -6.54 -12.47 2.59
CA SER A 22 -7.19 -11.34 1.91
C SER A 22 -7.41 -10.16 2.85
N ILE A 23 -7.39 -8.96 2.31
CA ILE A 23 -7.62 -7.70 3.01
C ILE A 23 -9.00 -7.11 2.68
N GLY A 24 -9.55 -6.36 3.63
CA GLY A 24 -10.79 -5.62 3.42
C GLY A 24 -10.55 -4.22 2.81
N PRO A 25 -11.62 -3.51 2.40
CA PRO A 25 -11.51 -2.13 1.93
C PRO A 25 -10.85 -1.20 2.95
N GLY A 26 -11.15 -1.37 4.24
CA GLY A 26 -10.57 -0.56 5.32
C GLY A 26 -9.06 -0.68 5.42
N ASP A 27 -8.52 -1.90 5.26
CA ASP A 27 -7.07 -2.13 5.26
C ASP A 27 -6.41 -1.54 4.02
N PHE A 28 -7.08 -1.63 2.87
CA PHE A 28 -6.62 -1.03 1.62
C PHE A 28 -6.54 0.50 1.71
N PHE A 29 -7.59 1.15 2.22
CA PHE A 29 -7.58 2.60 2.43
C PHE A 29 -6.55 3.03 3.48
N ARG A 30 -6.39 2.25 4.55
CA ARG A 30 -5.33 2.47 5.54
C ARG A 30 -3.95 2.40 4.91
N TRP A 31 -3.71 1.42 4.04
CA TRP A 31 -2.46 1.29 3.29
C TRP A 31 -2.18 2.52 2.41
N ILE A 32 -3.19 3.02 1.67
CA ILE A 32 -3.10 4.26 0.90
C ILE A 32 -2.80 5.46 1.82
N GLY A 33 -3.49 5.58 2.94
CA GLY A 33 -3.27 6.64 3.93
C GLY A 33 -1.86 6.64 4.52
N ILE A 34 -1.29 5.46 4.76
CA ILE A 34 0.12 5.31 5.17
C ILE A 34 1.05 5.85 4.08
N ARG A 35 0.83 5.50 2.79
CA ARG A 35 1.64 6.03 1.67
C ARG A 35 1.57 7.56 1.59
N LEU A 36 0.38 8.14 1.78
CA LEU A 36 0.20 9.60 1.82
C LEU A 36 0.94 10.24 3.00
N THR A 37 0.88 9.63 4.19
CA THR A 37 1.59 10.14 5.37
C THR A 37 3.11 10.07 5.16
N MET A 38 3.64 9.01 4.55
CA MET A 38 5.06 8.93 4.20
C MET A 38 5.51 10.05 3.26
N ALA A 39 4.62 10.54 2.39
CA ALA A 39 4.92 11.66 1.50
C ALA A 39 4.94 13.01 2.25
N LEU A 40 4.09 13.17 3.27
CA LEU A 40 4.02 14.37 4.12
C LEU A 40 5.13 14.42 5.18
N GLU A 41 5.52 13.26 5.71
CA GLU A 41 6.51 13.11 6.77
C GLU A 41 7.67 12.20 6.31
N PRO A 42 8.44 12.58 5.26
CA PRO A 42 9.44 11.71 4.68
C PRO A 42 10.58 11.40 5.66
N ARG A 43 10.80 10.12 5.94
CA ARG A 43 11.95 9.62 6.70
C ARG A 43 13.05 9.17 5.74
N ARG A 44 14.29 9.54 6.04
CA ARG A 44 15.46 9.06 5.28
C ARG A 44 15.69 7.57 5.55
N GLY A 45 15.92 6.81 4.49
CA GLY A 45 16.30 5.39 4.55
C GLY A 45 15.20 4.43 4.07
N PRO A 46 15.33 3.14 4.39
CA PRO A 46 14.41 2.10 3.92
C PRO A 46 13.02 2.22 4.57
N THR A 47 12.00 1.61 3.96
CA THR A 47 10.61 1.62 4.47
C THR A 47 10.47 1.16 5.93
N ARG A 48 11.36 0.28 6.43
CA ARG A 48 11.35 -0.14 7.84
C ARG A 48 11.49 1.01 8.84
N VAL A 49 12.10 2.15 8.48
CA VAL A 49 12.33 3.27 9.40
C VAL A 49 11.02 3.92 9.88
N TYR A 50 9.91 3.70 9.16
CA TYR A 50 8.58 4.15 9.59
C TYR A 50 7.95 3.27 10.69
N TRP A 51 8.42 2.02 10.81
CA TRP A 51 8.00 1.04 11.83
C TRP A 51 9.03 0.86 12.95
N ASP A 52 10.17 1.51 12.86
CA ASP A 52 11.14 1.52 13.95
C ASP A 52 10.65 2.48 15.06
N THR A 53 10.71 2.04 16.31
CA THR A 53 10.63 2.91 17.48
C THR A 53 11.96 3.66 17.59
N GLN A 54 12.06 4.85 17.01
CA GLN A 54 13.19 5.73 17.29
C GLN A 54 12.81 6.71 18.39
N GLU A 55 13.24 6.43 19.62
CA GLU A 55 13.69 7.51 20.50
C GLU A 55 15.01 8.01 19.91
N LYS A 56 14.95 9.02 19.03
CA LYS A 56 16.15 9.78 18.72
C LYS A 56 16.25 10.91 19.73
N GLU A 57 17.29 10.85 20.57
CA GLU A 57 17.71 11.96 21.42
C GLU A 57 17.70 13.27 20.61
N GLY A 58 16.95 14.26 21.10
CA GLY A 58 16.80 15.58 20.47
C GLY A 58 15.48 15.82 19.73
N TYR A 59 14.64 14.80 19.50
CA TYR A 59 13.32 14.96 18.88
C TYR A 59 12.20 14.74 19.89
N VAL A 60 11.86 15.81 20.63
CA VAL A 60 10.61 15.92 21.40
C VAL A 60 9.47 16.06 20.38
N ASN A 61 9.00 14.94 19.83
CA ASN A 61 7.85 14.73 18.91
C ASN A 61 8.13 13.69 17.81
N THR A 62 9.03 12.72 18.00
CA THR A 62 9.19 11.65 16.99
C THR A 62 7.87 10.90 16.83
N ALA A 63 7.27 10.99 15.64
CA ALA A 63 5.94 10.43 15.36
C ALA A 63 5.89 8.94 15.69
N ALA A 64 4.85 8.55 16.43
CA ALA A 64 4.62 7.18 16.88
C ALA A 64 4.85 6.17 15.74
N ASN A 65 5.43 5.02 16.10
CA ASN A 65 5.58 3.86 15.23
C ASN A 65 4.32 3.67 14.37
N TYR A 66 4.46 3.53 13.05
CA TYR A 66 3.30 3.44 12.16
C TYR A 66 2.43 2.20 12.43
N ALA A 67 2.97 1.13 13.03
CA ALA A 67 2.17 0.04 13.56
C ALA A 67 1.17 0.54 14.61
N SER A 68 1.63 1.31 15.59
CA SER A 68 0.78 1.85 16.66
C SER A 68 -0.15 2.96 16.15
N ARG A 69 0.36 3.84 15.28
CA ARG A 69 -0.40 4.98 14.75
C ARG A 69 -1.53 4.55 13.82
N PHE A 70 -1.26 3.60 12.93
CA PHE A 70 -2.21 3.21 11.88
C PHE A 70 -2.81 1.84 12.09
N GLN A 71 -2.35 1.04 13.06
CA GLN A 71 -2.83 -0.33 13.29
C GLN A 71 -2.55 -1.25 12.08
N MET A 72 -1.39 -1.09 11.44
CA MET A 72 -0.92 -1.96 10.36
C MET A 72 0.55 -2.31 10.56
N SER A 73 0.85 -3.61 10.63
CA SER A 73 2.24 -4.09 10.74
C SER A 73 3.02 -3.80 9.46
N ARG A 74 4.35 -3.68 9.57
CA ARG A 74 5.25 -3.53 8.41
C ARG A 74 5.05 -4.66 7.41
N HIS A 75 4.92 -5.88 7.92
CA HIS A 75 4.75 -7.07 7.10
C HIS A 75 3.46 -7.02 6.29
N CYS A 76 2.33 -6.67 6.91
CA CYS A 76 1.06 -6.50 6.20
C CYS A 76 1.17 -5.41 5.12
N PHE A 77 1.78 -4.27 5.46
CA PHE A 77 1.99 -3.18 4.51
C PHE A 77 2.82 -3.62 3.28
N GLU A 78 3.92 -4.35 3.51
CA GLU A 78 4.78 -4.87 2.44
C GLU A 78 4.06 -5.94 1.61
N GLN A 79 3.30 -6.84 2.22
CA GLN A 79 2.51 -7.85 1.50
C GLN A 79 1.49 -7.21 0.55
N ILE A 80 0.79 -6.16 1.00
CA ILE A 80 -0.13 -5.40 0.14
C ILE A 80 0.65 -4.76 -1.00
N LEU A 81 1.80 -4.15 -0.74
CA LEU A 81 2.65 -3.54 -1.77
C LEU A 81 3.07 -4.57 -2.84
N TYR A 82 3.50 -5.77 -2.43
CA TYR A 82 3.95 -6.81 -3.34
C TYR A 82 2.81 -7.47 -4.13
N ALA A 83 1.59 -7.49 -3.58
CA ALA A 83 0.43 -8.08 -4.23
C ALA A 83 -0.40 -7.08 -5.04
N LEU A 84 -0.12 -5.79 -4.95
CA LEU A 84 -0.91 -4.72 -5.56
C LEU A 84 -1.06 -4.91 -7.08
N ALA A 85 -2.29 -4.93 -7.57
CA ALA A 85 -2.59 -5.03 -9.00
C ALA A 85 -3.79 -4.14 -9.39
N PHE A 86 -3.73 -3.56 -10.60
CA PHE A 86 -4.78 -2.71 -11.16
C PHE A 86 -5.39 -3.28 -12.45
N SER A 87 -4.82 -4.34 -13.01
CA SER A 87 -5.37 -5.09 -14.14
C SER A 87 -5.14 -6.58 -13.96
N ASP A 88 -5.85 -7.39 -14.75
CA ASP A 88 -5.47 -8.79 -14.93
C ASP A 88 -4.12 -8.90 -15.66
N SER A 89 -3.43 -10.01 -15.43
CA SER A 89 -2.09 -10.32 -15.98
C SER A 89 -2.14 -10.92 -17.39
N SER A 90 -3.19 -10.61 -18.17
CA SER A 90 -3.31 -11.16 -19.52
C SER A 90 -2.37 -10.47 -20.51
N GLN A 91 -1.64 -11.26 -21.31
CA GLN A 91 -0.70 -10.76 -22.32
C GLN A 91 -1.40 -9.80 -23.29
N THR A 92 -0.83 -8.62 -23.46
CA THR A 92 -1.27 -7.63 -24.46
C THR A 92 -0.10 -6.87 -25.04
N ASP A 93 -0.29 -6.34 -26.24
CA ASP A 93 0.66 -5.44 -26.91
C ASP A 93 0.79 -4.07 -26.22
N ASP A 94 -0.10 -3.74 -25.28
CA ASP A 94 -0.07 -2.50 -24.53
C ASP A 94 0.84 -2.58 -23.29
N PRO A 95 1.99 -1.86 -23.26
CA PRO A 95 2.91 -1.88 -22.12
C PRO A 95 2.34 -1.20 -20.86
N TRP A 96 1.32 -0.34 -21.00
CA TRP A 96 0.71 0.38 -19.89
C TRP A 96 -0.49 -0.33 -19.29
N LYS A 97 -0.90 -1.47 -19.86
CA LYS A 97 -2.06 -2.22 -19.40
C LYS A 97 -2.11 -2.44 -17.88
N PRO A 98 -1.00 -2.78 -17.19
CA PRO A 98 -1.00 -2.99 -15.75
C PRO A 98 -1.51 -1.82 -14.91
N ILE A 99 -1.46 -0.59 -15.42
CA ILE A 99 -1.89 0.62 -14.71
C ILE A 99 -3.00 1.39 -15.44
N ARG A 100 -3.30 1.05 -16.70
CA ARG A 100 -4.25 1.78 -17.54
C ARG A 100 -5.64 1.93 -16.91
N PRO A 101 -6.24 0.90 -16.27
CA PRO A 101 -7.53 1.06 -15.61
C PRO A 101 -7.53 2.15 -14.52
N LEU A 102 -6.43 2.28 -13.78
CA LEU A 102 -6.27 3.31 -12.77
C LEU A 102 -6.18 4.71 -13.39
N ILE A 103 -5.36 4.86 -14.45
CA ILE A 103 -5.15 6.15 -15.13
C ILE A 103 -6.44 6.63 -15.80
N ASN A 104 -7.16 5.74 -16.49
CA ASN A 104 -8.43 6.08 -17.11
C ASN A 104 -9.44 6.54 -16.06
N GLY A 105 -9.59 5.79 -14.97
CA GLY A 105 -10.50 6.17 -13.89
C GLY A 105 -10.09 7.42 -13.10
N PHE A 106 -8.85 7.90 -13.22
CA PHE A 106 -8.40 9.16 -12.65
C PHE A 106 -8.66 10.35 -13.58
N ASN A 107 -8.61 10.14 -14.90
CA ASN A 107 -8.77 11.19 -15.92
C ASN A 107 -10.24 11.45 -16.31
N GLU A 108 -11.17 10.60 -15.88
CA GLU A 108 -12.63 10.79 -15.96
C GLU A 108 -13.13 11.72 -14.86
#